data_AF-A0A1E7KUV7-F1
#
_entry.id   AF-A0A1E7KUV7-F1
#
_cell.length_a   1.000
_cell.length_b   1.000
_cell.length_c   1.000
_cell.angle_alpha   90.00
_cell.angle_beta   90.00
_cell.angle_gamma   90.00
#
_symmetry.space_group_name_H-M   'P 1'
#
loop_
_entity.id
_entity.type
_entity.pdbx_description
1 polymer ?
#
loop_
_entity_poly.entity_id
_entity_poly.type
_entity_poly.pdbx_seq_one_letter_code
_entity_poly.pdbx_strand_id
1 'polypeptide(L)'
;RLLGGEGRQSVRGAAAWVRPRHHAMPVPAASGTAEPGELLAAFRASASPGALDLAVHLSAVPLLLPVIQLVQEAMFPDTGAMELAEVLLSGLLERLPDIDGSPGPRYDFVPGVRELLLRSLESGAARLMLKHLSEYVTRRFGKGTRNFPALAVARMGGRPADGGQSEGGPASPRDAPDELFAEIPARVMRFYDHDRGEPAPASEVAAAELHLRRWREQGAPWLLDEARTHAEAAV
;
A
#
# COMPACT_ATOMS: atom_id res chain seq x y z
N ARG A 1 0.69 -15.32 11.35
CA ARG A 1 -0.67 -14.72 11.42
C ARG A 1 -0.64 -13.57 12.42
N LEU A 2 -0.89 -12.34 11.98
CA LEU A 2 -1.03 -11.18 12.88
C LEU A 2 -2.43 -11.24 13.51
N LEU A 3 -2.50 -11.06 14.82
CA LEU A 3 -3.75 -11.21 15.58
C LEU A 3 -4.35 -9.82 15.83
N GLY A 4 -5.37 -9.47 15.07
CA GLY A 4 -6.13 -8.24 15.24
C GLY A 4 -7.61 -8.50 14.97
N GLY A 5 -8.34 -8.97 15.97
CA GLY A 5 -9.77 -9.19 15.89
C GLY A 5 -10.34 -9.50 17.27
N GLU A 6 -11.60 -9.11 17.51
CA GLU A 6 -12.29 -9.28 18.81
C GLU A 6 -12.64 -10.74 19.17
N GLY A 7 -12.15 -11.73 18.40
CA GLY A 7 -12.37 -13.14 18.65
C GLY A 7 -11.24 -13.78 19.47
N ARG A 8 -11.60 -14.73 20.37
CA ARG A 8 -10.59 -15.59 21.03
C ARG A 8 -9.92 -16.48 19.98
N GLN A 9 -8.72 -16.11 19.56
CA GLN A 9 -7.85 -16.93 18.72
C GLN A 9 -6.64 -17.40 19.55
N SER A 10 -6.25 -18.66 19.37
CA SER A 10 -5.04 -19.22 19.96
C SER A 10 -3.98 -19.38 18.87
N VAL A 11 -2.77 -18.88 19.13
CA VAL A 11 -1.61 -19.00 18.24
C VAL A 11 -0.41 -19.44 19.07
N ARG A 12 0.43 -20.32 18.50
CA ARG A 12 1.73 -20.64 19.10
C ARG A 12 2.66 -19.44 18.95
N GLY A 13 3.16 -18.91 20.06
CA GLY A 13 4.10 -17.80 20.09
C GLY A 13 5.07 -17.90 21.25
N ALA A 14 6.18 -17.16 21.16
CA ALA A 14 7.09 -16.97 22.28
C ALA A 14 6.65 -15.75 23.09
N ALA A 15 6.63 -15.88 24.41
CA ALA A 15 6.44 -14.78 25.33
C ALA A 15 7.63 -14.72 26.30
N ALA A 16 8.03 -13.51 26.68
CA ALA A 16 9.11 -13.30 27.64
C ALA A 16 8.69 -12.30 28.71
N TRP A 17 9.26 -12.45 29.90
CA TRP A 17 9.03 -11.53 31.01
C TRP A 17 9.94 -10.31 30.89
N VAL A 18 9.35 -9.12 30.81
CA VAL A 18 10.09 -7.85 30.90
C VAL A 18 10.33 -7.54 32.38
N ARG A 19 11.60 -7.46 32.80
CA ARG A 19 12.01 -7.11 34.16
C ARG A 19 12.52 -5.65 34.19
N PRO A 20 12.58 -4.99 35.36
CA PRO A 20 13.07 -3.60 35.46
C PRO A 20 14.49 -3.35 34.92
N ARG A 21 15.31 -4.41 34.82
CA ARG A 21 16.65 -4.38 34.23
C ARG A 21 16.67 -4.37 32.69
N HIS A 22 15.55 -4.69 32.05
CA HIS A 22 15.41 -4.59 30.59
C HIS A 22 15.01 -3.16 30.28
N HIS A 23 15.96 -2.39 29.77
CA HIS A 23 15.69 -1.05 29.27
C HIS A 23 14.83 -1.16 28.00
N ALA A 24 13.94 -0.18 27.80
CA ALA A 24 13.29 -0.03 26.50
C ALA A 24 14.38 0.08 25.44
N MET A 25 14.17 -0.60 24.31
CA MET A 25 14.98 -0.27 23.13
C MET A 25 14.83 1.23 22.87
N PRO A 26 15.91 1.91 22.44
CA PRO A 26 15.80 3.28 21.97
C PRO A 26 14.63 3.34 20.98
N VAL A 27 13.74 4.32 21.16
CA VAL A 27 12.72 4.59 20.13
C VAL A 27 13.52 4.79 18.84
N PRO A 28 13.24 4.01 17.76
CA PRO A 28 13.90 4.24 16.49
C PRO A 28 13.81 5.72 16.20
N ALA A 29 14.95 6.36 15.89
CA ALA A 29 14.96 7.77 15.56
C ALA A 29 13.84 7.99 14.53
N ALA A 30 12.93 8.92 14.80
CA ALA A 30 11.85 9.21 13.87
C ALA A 30 12.51 9.42 12.50
N SER A 31 12.09 8.67 11.48
CA SER A 31 12.68 8.65 10.15
C SER A 31 12.64 10.00 9.43
N GLY A 32 12.18 11.07 10.09
CA GLY A 32 11.93 12.41 9.56
C GLY A 32 13.15 13.17 9.04
N THR A 33 14.32 12.55 8.93
CA THR A 33 15.49 13.11 8.24
C THR A 33 16.10 12.20 7.18
N ALA A 34 15.64 10.95 7.03
CA ALA A 34 16.17 10.04 6.04
C ALA A 34 15.48 10.29 4.69
N GLU A 35 16.25 10.40 3.62
CA GLU A 35 15.69 10.59 2.29
C GLU A 35 14.86 9.34 1.90
N PRO A 36 13.69 9.50 1.26
CA PRO A 36 12.80 8.37 0.94
C PRO A 36 13.48 7.26 0.13
N GLY A 37 14.42 7.64 -0.74
CA GLY A 37 15.23 6.71 -1.52
C GLY A 37 16.19 5.88 -0.66
N GLU A 38 16.76 6.46 0.39
CA GLU A 38 17.66 5.76 1.33
C GLU A 38 16.88 4.76 2.18
N LEU A 39 15.70 5.16 2.67
CA LEU A 39 14.80 4.25 3.40
C LEU A 39 14.42 3.04 2.54
N LEU A 40 14.03 3.28 1.29
CA LEU A 40 13.66 2.20 0.38
C LEU A 40 14.85 1.32 0.00
N ALA A 41 16.04 1.90 -0.21
CA ALA A 41 17.25 1.14 -0.48
C ALA A 41 17.67 0.26 0.70
N ALA A 42 17.59 0.78 1.93
CA ALA A 42 17.86 0.02 3.15
C ALA A 42 16.87 -1.15 3.30
N PHE A 43 15.57 -0.89 3.08
CA PHE A 43 14.56 -1.94 3.11
C PHE A 43 14.84 -3.03 2.05
N ARG A 44 15.12 -2.65 0.80
CA ARG A 44 15.48 -3.59 -0.28
C ARG A 44 16.69 -4.47 0.04
N ALA A 45 17.65 -3.95 0.80
CA ALA A 45 18.86 -4.69 1.16
C ALA A 45 18.62 -5.78 2.23
N SER A 46 17.60 -5.62 3.07
CA SER A 46 17.35 -6.53 4.21
C SER A 46 16.04 -7.31 4.13
N ALA A 47 15.06 -6.82 3.37
CA ALA A 47 13.72 -7.40 3.31
C ALA A 47 13.72 -8.72 2.55
N SER A 48 12.85 -9.62 3.00
CA SER A 48 12.49 -10.81 2.23
C SER A 48 11.81 -10.41 0.91
N PRO A 49 11.90 -11.23 -0.15
CA PRO A 49 11.19 -10.97 -1.41
C PRO A 49 9.69 -10.76 -1.22
N GLY A 50 9.06 -11.57 -0.34
CA GLY A 50 7.64 -11.45 -0.04
C GLY A 50 7.27 -10.14 0.66
N ALA A 51 8.12 -9.61 1.55
CA ALA A 51 7.91 -8.31 2.18
C ALA A 51 8.07 -7.15 1.18
N LEU A 52 9.02 -7.27 0.24
CA LEU A 52 9.20 -6.29 -0.83
C LEU A 52 7.96 -6.23 -1.73
N ASP A 53 7.50 -7.39 -2.22
CA ASP A 53 6.30 -7.47 -3.05
C ASP A 53 5.09 -6.94 -2.30
N LEU A 54 4.92 -7.32 -1.03
CA LEU A 54 3.83 -6.81 -0.20
C LEU A 54 3.90 -5.28 -0.08
N ALA A 55 5.07 -4.68 0.18
CA ALA A 55 5.22 -3.23 0.29
C ALA A 55 4.85 -2.52 -1.03
N VAL A 56 5.30 -3.03 -2.17
CA VAL A 56 4.95 -2.50 -3.50
C VAL A 56 3.45 -2.50 -3.70
N HIS A 57 2.76 -3.60 -3.39
CA HIS A 57 1.32 -3.69 -3.59
C HIS A 57 0.53 -2.87 -2.55
N LEU A 58 1.02 -2.77 -1.31
CA LEU A 58 0.43 -1.90 -0.29
C LEU A 58 0.56 -0.41 -0.64
N SER A 59 1.50 -0.01 -1.49
CA SER A 59 1.60 1.38 -1.99
C SER A 59 0.37 1.82 -2.80
N ALA A 60 -0.41 0.88 -3.33
CA ALA A 60 -1.62 1.15 -4.10
C ALA A 60 -2.90 1.21 -3.25
N VAL A 61 -2.85 0.97 -1.94
CA VAL A 61 -4.06 0.81 -1.11
C VAL A 61 -4.05 1.68 0.15
N PRO A 62 -5.23 1.95 0.74
CA PRO A 62 -5.32 2.55 2.07
C PRO A 62 -4.74 1.62 3.15
N LEU A 63 -3.81 2.14 3.97
CA LEU A 63 -3.06 1.37 4.96
C LEU A 63 -3.75 1.30 6.33
N LEU A 64 -4.99 0.81 6.34
CA LEU A 64 -5.68 0.39 7.56
C LEU A 64 -5.29 -1.05 7.88
N LEU A 65 -4.93 -1.37 9.12
CA LEU A 65 -4.45 -2.73 9.45
C LEU A 65 -5.40 -3.86 8.98
N PRO A 66 -6.74 -3.76 9.13
CA PRO A 66 -7.65 -4.77 8.60
C PRO A 66 -7.62 -4.90 7.06
N VAL A 67 -7.37 -3.79 6.35
CA VAL A 67 -7.24 -3.79 4.88
C VAL A 67 -5.92 -4.41 4.46
N ILE A 68 -4.83 -4.08 5.15
CA ILE A 68 -3.51 -4.66 4.90
C ILE A 68 -3.57 -6.19 5.03
N GLN A 69 -4.21 -6.69 6.09
CA GLN A 69 -4.41 -8.12 6.29
C GLN A 69 -5.28 -8.75 5.19
N LEU A 70 -6.33 -8.05 4.76
CA LEU A 70 -7.22 -8.51 3.70
C LEU A 70 -6.49 -8.61 2.35
N VAL A 71 -5.66 -7.62 2.01
CA VAL A 71 -4.80 -7.65 0.82
C VAL A 71 -3.85 -8.82 0.90
N GLN A 72 -3.20 -9.01 2.05
CA GLN A 72 -2.30 -10.13 2.27
C GLN A 72 -2.98 -11.49 2.04
N GLU A 73 -4.13 -11.71 2.69
CA GLU A 73 -4.87 -12.98 2.58
C GLU A 73 -5.40 -13.25 1.16
N ALA A 74 -5.82 -12.20 0.43
CA ALA A 74 -6.44 -12.34 -0.89
C ALA A 74 -5.43 -12.41 -2.04
N MET A 75 -4.30 -11.72 -1.92
CA MET A 75 -3.36 -11.51 -3.03
C MET A 75 -1.96 -12.07 -2.79
N PHE A 76 -1.58 -12.27 -1.52
CA PHE A 76 -0.26 -12.76 -1.13
C PHE A 76 -0.37 -13.95 -0.16
N PRO A 77 -1.07 -15.04 -0.55
CA PRO A 77 -1.39 -16.14 0.35
C PRO A 77 -0.14 -16.87 0.89
N ASP A 78 0.97 -16.78 0.15
CA ASP A 78 2.26 -17.35 0.54
C ASP A 78 3.04 -16.48 1.52
N THR A 79 2.61 -15.23 1.74
CA THR A 79 3.18 -14.33 2.76
C THR A 79 2.42 -14.45 4.08
N GLY A 80 3.12 -14.19 5.18
CA GLY A 80 2.58 -14.30 6.52
C GLY A 80 2.87 -13.09 7.40
N ALA A 81 2.79 -13.31 8.71
CA ALA A 81 2.99 -12.24 9.67
C ALA A 81 4.44 -11.74 9.71
N MET A 82 5.41 -12.53 9.23
CA MET A 82 6.81 -12.12 9.21
C MET A 82 7.04 -11.06 8.15
N GLU A 83 6.58 -11.28 6.93
CA GLU A 83 6.69 -10.34 5.82
C GLU A 83 5.96 -9.04 6.15
N LEU A 84 4.76 -9.14 6.74
CA LEU A 84 4.02 -7.95 7.17
C LEU A 84 4.73 -7.23 8.34
N ALA A 85 5.34 -7.96 9.27
CA ALA A 85 6.14 -7.34 10.33
C ALA A 85 7.38 -6.64 9.77
N GLU A 86 8.05 -7.21 8.78
CA GLU A 86 9.17 -6.56 8.08
C GLU A 86 8.72 -5.23 7.46
N VAL A 87 7.57 -5.20 6.76
CA VAL A 87 7.03 -3.95 6.21
C VAL A 87 6.70 -2.94 7.30
N LEU A 88 5.99 -3.35 8.36
CA LEU A 88 5.58 -2.44 9.44
C LEU A 88 6.76 -1.92 10.28
N LEU A 89 7.85 -2.68 10.37
CA LEU A 89 9.04 -2.35 11.15
C LEU A 89 10.20 -1.79 10.29
N SER A 90 9.99 -1.66 8.98
CA SER A 90 11.00 -1.20 8.02
C SER A 90 11.39 0.28 8.18
N GLY A 91 10.56 1.07 8.86
CA GLY A 91 10.67 2.53 8.86
C GLY A 91 10.10 3.20 7.60
N LEU A 92 9.54 2.44 6.65
CA LEU A 92 8.82 2.97 5.49
C LEU A 92 7.42 3.50 5.84
N LEU A 93 6.85 3.02 6.95
CA LEU A 93 5.50 3.36 7.39
C LEU A 93 5.54 4.16 8.70
N GLU A 94 4.68 5.16 8.78
CA GLU A 94 4.41 5.94 9.99
C GLU A 94 3.02 5.61 10.51
N ARG A 95 2.89 5.43 11.83
CA ARG A 95 1.59 5.23 12.48
C ARG A 95 0.88 6.57 12.60
N LEU A 96 -0.32 6.65 12.02
CA LEU A 96 -1.17 7.83 12.13
C LEU A 96 -1.85 7.86 13.52
N PRO A 97 -2.26 9.06 14.01
CA PRO A 97 -3.01 9.19 15.25
C PRO A 97 -4.27 8.32 15.26
N ASP A 98 -4.62 7.78 16.42
CA ASP A 98 -5.88 7.05 16.58
C ASP A 98 -7.07 8.00 16.44
N ILE A 99 -8.11 7.55 15.74
CA ILE A 99 -9.38 8.27 15.59
C ILE A 99 -10.51 7.39 16.09
N ASP A 100 -11.45 8.00 16.81
CA ASP A 100 -12.62 7.31 17.34
C ASP A 100 -13.45 6.68 16.22
N GLY A 101 -13.73 5.38 16.34
CA GLY A 101 -14.46 4.62 15.34
C GLY A 101 -13.61 4.01 14.22
N SER A 102 -12.28 4.19 14.24
CA SER A 102 -11.40 3.41 13.34
C SER A 102 -11.45 1.92 13.68
N PRO A 103 -11.54 1.02 12.69
CA PRO A 103 -11.54 -0.43 12.92
C PRO A 103 -10.16 -0.98 13.35
N GLY A 104 -9.14 -0.13 13.45
CA GLY A 104 -7.82 -0.51 13.93
C GLY A 104 -6.75 0.56 13.68
N PRO A 105 -5.47 0.22 13.93
CA PRO A 105 -4.34 1.09 13.65
C PRO A 105 -4.29 1.50 12.17
N ARG A 106 -3.85 2.74 11.95
CA ARG A 106 -3.71 3.35 10.63
C ARG A 106 -2.25 3.72 10.40
N TYR A 107 -1.84 3.60 9.15
CA TYR A 107 -0.49 3.95 8.73
C TYR A 107 -0.55 4.82 7.48
N ASP A 108 0.53 5.54 7.21
CA ASP A 108 0.85 6.04 5.88
C ASP A 108 2.32 5.76 5.59
N PHE A 109 2.71 5.82 4.32
CA PHE A 109 4.12 5.82 3.97
C PHE A 109 4.76 7.13 4.40
N VAL A 110 6.04 7.06 4.80
CA VAL A 110 6.88 8.24 4.88
C VAL A 110 6.79 8.99 3.53
N PRO A 111 6.67 10.33 3.51
CA PRO A 111 6.47 11.09 2.29
C PRO A 111 7.46 10.72 1.18
N GLY A 112 6.98 10.48 -0.05
CA GLY A 112 7.82 10.10 -1.20
C GLY A 112 8.08 8.60 -1.36
N VAL A 113 7.98 7.80 -0.29
CA VAL A 113 8.20 6.34 -0.38
C VAL A 113 7.11 5.66 -1.21
N ARG A 114 5.85 6.10 -1.07
CA ARG A 114 4.72 5.55 -1.83
C ARG A 114 4.94 5.69 -3.33
N GLU A 115 5.35 6.89 -3.77
CA GLU A 115 5.59 7.20 -5.17
C GLU A 115 6.74 6.37 -5.74
N LEU A 116 7.81 6.17 -4.97
CA LEU A 116 8.92 5.29 -5.36
C LEU A 116 8.50 3.84 -5.53
N LEU A 117 7.65 3.33 -4.62
CA LEU A 117 7.11 1.96 -4.70
C LEU A 117 6.10 1.81 -5.85
N LEU A 118 5.27 2.81 -6.11
CA LEU A 118 4.30 2.77 -7.22
C LEU A 118 4.98 2.69 -8.59
N ARG A 119 6.20 3.21 -8.76
CA ARG A 119 6.98 3.03 -10.00
C ARG A 119 7.30 1.57 -10.27
N SER A 120 7.53 0.78 -9.22
CA SER A 120 7.76 -0.66 -9.34
C SER A 120 6.49 -1.45 -9.67
N LEU A 121 5.29 -0.88 -9.49
CA LEU A 121 4.03 -1.54 -9.77
C LEU A 121 3.50 -1.14 -11.15
N GLU A 122 3.22 -2.13 -11.99
CA GLU A 122 2.64 -1.90 -13.31
C GLU A 122 1.25 -1.25 -13.19
N SER A 123 0.99 -0.21 -14.00
CA SER A 123 -0.28 0.54 -13.93
C SER A 123 -1.52 -0.33 -14.15
N GLY A 124 -1.43 -1.34 -15.03
CA GLY A 124 -2.51 -2.31 -15.27
C GLY A 124 -2.80 -3.16 -14.04
N ALA A 125 -1.74 -3.70 -13.42
CA ALA A 125 -1.82 -4.46 -12.18
C ALA A 125 -2.40 -3.62 -11.02
N ALA A 126 -1.96 -2.37 -10.86
CA ALA A 126 -2.49 -1.46 -9.85
C ALA A 126 -3.99 -1.20 -10.01
N ARG A 127 -4.45 -0.92 -11.25
CA ARG A 127 -5.87 -0.73 -11.56
C ARG A 127 -6.71 -1.98 -11.29
N LEU A 128 -6.22 -3.14 -11.71
CA LEU A 128 -6.88 -4.42 -11.45
C LEU A 128 -6.98 -4.68 -9.95
N MET A 129 -5.90 -4.50 -9.19
CA MET A 129 -5.91 -4.63 -7.74
C MET A 129 -6.98 -3.74 -7.10
N LEU A 130 -6.96 -2.43 -7.40
CA LEU A 130 -7.91 -1.47 -6.85
C LEU A 130 -9.35 -1.90 -7.12
N LYS A 131 -9.64 -2.37 -8.33
CA LYS A 131 -10.95 -2.93 -8.69
C LYS A 131 -11.30 -4.17 -7.85
N HIS A 132 -10.39 -5.13 -7.72
CA HIS A 132 -10.65 -6.36 -6.95
C HIS A 132 -10.84 -6.08 -5.45
N LEU A 133 -10.06 -5.16 -4.89
CA LEU A 133 -10.20 -4.76 -3.49
C LEU A 133 -11.51 -4.02 -3.25
N SER A 134 -11.90 -3.12 -4.15
CA SER A 134 -13.22 -2.47 -4.14
C SER A 134 -14.36 -3.49 -4.06
N GLU A 135 -14.35 -4.48 -4.95
CA GLU A 135 -15.36 -5.55 -4.96
C GLU A 135 -15.29 -6.44 -3.71
N TYR A 136 -14.09 -6.85 -3.30
CA TYR A 136 -13.88 -7.74 -2.16
C TYR A 136 -14.33 -7.09 -0.86
N VAL A 137 -13.95 -5.83 -0.64
CA VAL A 137 -14.28 -5.05 0.55
C VAL A 137 -15.81 -4.81 0.58
N THR A 138 -16.46 -4.58 -0.57
CA THR A 138 -17.94 -4.55 -0.68
C THR A 138 -18.58 -5.89 -0.27
N ARG A 139 -18.09 -7.01 -0.80
CA ARG A 139 -18.66 -8.34 -0.50
C ARG A 139 -18.51 -8.72 0.97
N ARG A 140 -17.36 -8.42 1.58
CA ARG A 140 -17.01 -8.87 2.94
C ARG A 140 -17.61 -8.03 4.05
N PHE A 141 -17.90 -6.75 3.79
CA PHE A 141 -18.34 -5.79 4.79
C PHE A 141 -19.69 -5.11 4.46
N GLY A 142 -20.21 -5.23 3.24
CA GLY A 142 -21.45 -4.56 2.79
C GLY A 142 -22.76 -5.07 3.41
N LYS A 143 -22.73 -5.97 4.39
CA LYS A 143 -23.94 -6.54 5.03
C LYS A 143 -23.93 -6.53 6.57
N GLY A 144 -22.88 -6.05 7.21
CA GLY A 144 -22.75 -6.13 8.67
C GLY A 144 -21.85 -5.02 9.21
N THR A 145 -22.48 -4.10 9.92
CA THR A 145 -21.88 -2.99 10.67
C THR A 145 -21.20 -1.91 9.82
N ARG A 146 -21.97 -0.84 9.56
CA ARG A 146 -21.59 0.48 8.99
C ARG A 146 -20.67 0.43 7.75
N ASN A 147 -21.32 0.43 6.59
CA ASN A 147 -20.97 0.76 5.20
C ASN A 147 -19.65 1.45 4.75
N PHE A 148 -18.53 1.47 5.49
CA PHE A 148 -17.28 2.14 5.03
C PHE A 148 -16.77 1.64 3.65
N PRO A 149 -16.81 0.33 3.37
CA PRO A 149 -16.47 -0.22 2.05
C PRO A 149 -17.43 0.13 0.91
N ALA A 150 -18.72 0.21 1.20
CA ALA A 150 -19.74 0.47 0.19
C ALA A 150 -19.67 1.93 -0.32
N LEU A 151 -19.24 2.86 0.54
CA LEU A 151 -18.98 4.26 0.21
C LEU A 151 -17.77 4.43 -0.72
N ALA A 152 -16.71 3.65 -0.55
CA ALA A 152 -15.55 3.64 -1.45
C ALA A 152 -15.94 3.22 -2.88
N VAL A 153 -16.82 2.23 -3.00
CA VAL A 153 -17.27 1.68 -4.29
C VAL A 153 -18.24 2.60 -5.01
N ALA A 154 -19.15 3.25 -4.29
CA ALA A 154 -20.05 4.24 -4.88
C ALA A 154 -19.29 5.40 -5.54
N ARG A 155 -18.22 5.89 -4.91
CA ARG A 155 -17.41 7.01 -5.44
C ARG A 155 -16.45 6.61 -6.56
N MET A 156 -15.86 5.40 -6.54
CA MET A 156 -15.04 4.88 -7.64
C MET A 156 -15.82 4.72 -8.95
N GLY A 157 -17.14 4.49 -8.88
CA GLY A 157 -18.02 4.40 -10.05
C GLY A 157 -18.56 5.74 -10.57
N GLY A 158 -18.11 6.89 -10.01
CA GLY A 158 -18.57 8.22 -10.42
C GLY A 158 -20.04 8.51 -10.09
N ARG A 159 -20.68 7.72 -9.21
CA ARG A 159 -22.08 7.90 -8.85
C ARG A 159 -22.18 8.56 -7.47
N PRO A 160 -22.93 9.65 -7.31
CA PRO A 160 -23.14 10.22 -5.99
C PRO A 160 -23.83 9.16 -5.12
N ALA A 161 -23.30 8.95 -3.92
CA ALA A 161 -23.92 8.09 -2.93
C ALA A 161 -25.25 8.73 -2.51
N ASP A 162 -26.35 8.24 -3.08
CA ASP A 162 -27.68 8.60 -2.60
C ASP A 162 -27.96 7.79 -1.34
N GLY A 163 -27.87 8.44 -0.18
CA GLY A 163 -28.05 7.79 1.11
C GLY A 163 -27.53 8.58 2.31
N GLY A 164 -28.21 9.69 2.63
CA GLY A 164 -28.13 10.35 3.93
C GLY A 164 -27.30 11.64 3.95
N GLN A 165 -28.00 12.77 3.94
CA GLN A 165 -27.47 14.13 4.01
C GLN A 165 -26.38 14.26 5.09
N SER A 166 -25.15 14.53 4.68
CA SER A 166 -24.23 15.36 5.45
C SER A 166 -24.08 16.65 4.66
N GLU A 167 -24.82 17.67 5.12
CA GLU A 167 -24.68 19.03 4.63
C GLU A 167 -23.23 19.50 4.80
N GLY A 168 -22.77 20.34 3.87
CA GLY A 168 -21.38 20.75 3.70
C GLY A 168 -20.81 21.57 4.85
N GLY A 169 -20.47 20.89 5.94
CA GLY A 169 -19.52 21.35 6.97
C GLY A 169 -18.14 20.71 6.78
N PRO A 170 -17.10 21.21 7.47
CA PRO A 170 -15.78 20.58 7.45
C PRO A 170 -15.91 19.09 7.85
N ALA A 171 -15.20 18.22 7.14
CA ALA A 171 -15.22 16.78 7.37
C ALA A 171 -15.07 16.46 8.87
N SER A 172 -15.99 15.65 9.41
CA SER A 172 -15.89 15.27 10.82
C SER A 172 -14.79 14.23 10.99
N PRO A 173 -14.11 14.14 12.16
CA PRO A 173 -13.10 13.11 12.43
C PRO A 173 -13.59 11.66 12.23
N ARG A 174 -14.92 11.48 12.20
CA ARG A 174 -15.63 10.21 11.96
C ARG A 174 -15.63 9.78 10.49
N ASP A 175 -15.41 10.70 9.56
CA ASP A 175 -15.41 10.45 8.11
C ASP A 175 -14.00 10.12 7.57
N ALA A 176 -12.97 10.34 8.38
CA ALA A 176 -11.57 10.17 8.00
C ALA A 176 -11.18 8.77 7.46
N PRO A 177 -11.76 7.63 7.92
CA PRO A 177 -11.51 6.34 7.28
C PRO A 177 -12.03 6.31 5.83
N ASP A 178 -13.23 6.84 5.59
CA ASP A 178 -13.86 6.89 4.26
C ASP A 178 -13.12 7.81 3.30
N GLU A 179 -12.55 8.91 3.81
CA GLU A 179 -11.68 9.80 3.04
C GLU A 179 -10.42 9.09 2.54
N LEU A 180 -9.73 8.31 3.39
CA LEU A 180 -8.54 7.55 2.98
C LEU A 180 -8.85 6.51 1.90
N PHE A 181 -10.01 5.85 1.98
CA PHE A 181 -10.45 4.90 0.96
C PHE A 181 -10.76 5.52 -0.39
N ALA A 182 -11.11 6.81 -0.43
CA ALA A 182 -11.33 7.54 -1.68
C ALA A 182 -10.04 8.22 -2.18
N GLU A 183 -9.29 8.85 -1.28
CA GLU A 183 -8.13 9.66 -1.62
C GLU A 183 -6.99 8.80 -2.15
N ILE A 184 -6.70 7.65 -1.54
CA ILE A 184 -5.55 6.84 -1.93
C ILE A 184 -5.72 6.26 -3.34
N PRO A 185 -6.83 5.59 -3.70
CA PRO A 185 -7.05 5.15 -5.08
C PRO A 185 -7.01 6.31 -6.08
N ALA A 186 -7.59 7.47 -5.74
CA ALA A 186 -7.55 8.64 -6.61
C ALA A 186 -6.12 9.20 -6.77
N ARG A 187 -5.30 9.19 -5.71
CA ARG A 187 -3.89 9.58 -5.75
C ARG A 187 -3.09 8.61 -6.63
N VAL A 188 -3.30 7.30 -6.47
CA VAL A 188 -2.64 6.26 -7.28
C VAL A 188 -3.01 6.39 -8.76
N MET A 189 -4.28 6.64 -9.08
CA MET A 189 -4.71 6.86 -10.46
C MET A 189 -4.09 8.12 -11.06
N ARG A 190 -4.10 9.23 -10.31
CA ARG A 190 -3.44 10.49 -10.74
C ARG A 190 -1.94 10.31 -10.97
N PHE A 191 -1.26 9.51 -10.15
CA PHE A 191 0.15 9.19 -10.32
C PHE A 191 0.40 8.55 -11.69
N TYR A 192 -0.36 7.52 -12.06
CA TYR A 192 -0.20 6.85 -13.36
C TYR A 192 -0.72 7.65 -14.56
N ASP A 193 -1.68 8.54 -14.38
CA ASP A 193 -2.12 9.45 -15.44
C ASP A 193 -1.06 10.53 -15.72
N HIS A 194 -0.34 10.99 -14.69
CA HIS A 194 0.79 11.91 -14.85
C HIS A 194 1.98 11.25 -15.56
N ASP A 195 2.31 10.01 -15.19
CA ASP A 195 3.42 9.24 -15.79
C ASP A 195 3.19 8.96 -17.29
N ARG A 196 1.92 8.80 -17.72
CA ARG A 196 1.54 8.69 -19.14
C ARG A 196 1.78 9.96 -19.97
N GLY A 197 2.02 11.10 -19.32
CA GLY A 197 2.30 12.38 -19.97
C GLY A 197 3.76 12.56 -20.38
N GLU A 198 4.66 11.66 -19.98
CA GLU A 198 6.06 11.71 -20.44
C GLU A 198 6.13 11.44 -21.95
N PRO A 199 6.93 12.21 -22.70
CA PRO A 199 7.05 12.02 -24.14
C PRO A 199 7.56 10.61 -24.44
N ALA A 200 6.89 9.95 -25.39
CA ALA A 200 7.29 8.63 -25.84
C ALA A 200 8.77 8.65 -26.31
N PRO A 201 9.54 7.58 -26.03
CA PRO A 201 10.92 7.48 -26.47
C PRO A 201 11.01 7.61 -28.00
N ALA A 202 12.07 8.29 -28.47
CA ALA A 202 12.24 8.62 -29.89
C ALA A 202 12.47 7.38 -30.79
N SER A 203 12.78 6.22 -30.21
CA SER A 203 12.99 4.96 -30.92
C SER A 203 12.75 3.76 -30.00
N GLU A 204 12.54 2.58 -30.59
CA GLU A 204 12.45 1.30 -29.88
C GLU A 204 13.71 1.02 -29.03
N VAL A 205 14.91 1.33 -29.55
CA VAL A 205 16.17 1.23 -28.78
C VAL A 205 16.15 2.16 -27.57
N ALA A 206 15.72 3.41 -27.73
CA ALA A 206 15.61 4.36 -26.61
C ALA A 206 14.58 3.90 -25.57
N ALA A 207 13.50 3.25 -26.03
CA ALA A 207 12.50 2.65 -25.17
C ALA A 207 13.08 1.47 -24.36
N ALA A 208 13.83 0.58 -25.02
CA ALA A 208 14.50 -0.55 -24.39
C ALA A 208 15.51 -0.09 -23.32
N GLU A 209 16.35 0.89 -23.65
CA GLU A 209 17.34 1.45 -22.72
C GLU A 209 16.68 2.14 -21.51
N LEU A 210 15.59 2.87 -21.73
CA LEU A 210 14.84 3.52 -20.65
C LEU A 210 14.29 2.48 -19.67
N HIS A 211 13.61 1.44 -20.16
CA HIS A 211 13.06 0.38 -19.33
C HIS A 211 14.16 -0.39 -18.60
N LEU A 212 15.30 -0.66 -19.24
CA LEU A 212 16.45 -1.30 -18.60
C LEU A 212 17.07 -0.44 -17.48
N ARG A 213 17.19 0.89 -17.69
CA ARG A 213 17.63 1.82 -16.63
C ARG A 213 16.67 1.80 -15.45
N ARG A 214 15.36 1.90 -15.71
CA ARG A 214 14.32 1.82 -14.67
C ARG A 214 14.35 0.49 -13.93
N TRP A 215 14.56 -0.64 -14.62
CA TRP A 215 14.70 -1.95 -13.99
C TRP A 215 15.87 -2.00 -13.01
N ARG A 216 17.04 -1.43 -13.37
CA ARG A 216 18.20 -1.37 -12.46
C ARG A 216 17.92 -0.56 -11.19
N GLU A 217 17.11 0.48 -11.31
CA GLU A 217 16.75 1.35 -10.18
C GLU A 217 15.63 0.74 -9.30
N GLN A 218 14.71 0.00 -9.91
CA GLN A 218 13.44 -0.37 -9.28
C GLN A 218 13.30 -1.88 -9.01
N GLY A 219 14.09 -2.72 -9.69
CA GLY A 219 14.07 -4.17 -9.59
C GLY A 219 12.81 -4.85 -10.15
N ALA A 220 11.89 -4.11 -10.76
CA ALA A 220 10.57 -4.64 -11.13
C ALA A 220 10.63 -5.52 -12.41
N PRO A 221 10.24 -6.81 -12.36
CA PRO A 221 10.43 -7.75 -13.48
C PRO A 221 9.78 -7.33 -14.80
N TRP A 222 8.61 -6.68 -14.76
CA TRP A 222 7.89 -6.24 -15.96
C TRP A 222 8.68 -5.21 -16.79
N LEU A 223 9.53 -4.39 -16.15
CA LEU A 223 10.41 -3.45 -16.86
C LEU A 223 11.45 -4.18 -17.70
N LEU A 224 11.91 -5.36 -17.25
CA LEU A 224 12.86 -6.15 -18.00
C LEU A 224 12.19 -6.82 -19.21
N ASP A 225 10.94 -7.24 -19.07
CA ASP A 225 10.13 -7.80 -20.16
C ASP A 225 9.88 -6.76 -21.25
N GLU A 226 9.44 -5.56 -20.87
CA GLU A 226 9.24 -4.43 -21.80
C GLU A 226 10.55 -4.01 -22.49
N ALA A 227 11.66 -3.95 -21.73
CA ALA A 227 12.97 -3.65 -22.31
C ALA A 227 13.37 -4.66 -23.40
N ARG A 228 13.08 -5.95 -23.17
CA ARG A 228 13.31 -7.01 -24.15
C ARG A 228 12.40 -6.83 -25.37
N THR A 229 11.11 -6.62 -25.19
CA THR A 229 10.14 -6.44 -26.29
C THR A 229 10.55 -5.29 -27.21
N HIS A 230 10.92 -4.15 -26.64
CA HIS A 230 11.42 -3.01 -27.42
C HIS A 230 12.76 -3.30 -28.11
N ALA A 231 13.67 -4.05 -27.48
CA ALA A 231 14.92 -4.45 -28.10
C ALA A 231 14.71 -5.40 -29.30
N GLU A 232 13.76 -6.32 -29.20
CA GLU A 232 13.38 -7.23 -30.28
C GLU A 232 12.72 -6.49 -31.45
N ALA A 233 11.90 -5.47 -31.18
CA ALA A 233 11.26 -4.65 -32.21
C ALA A 233 12.23 -3.70 -32.96
N ALA A 234 13.43 -3.49 -32.44
CA ALA A 234 14.45 -2.62 -33.03
C ALA A 234 15.34 -3.31 -34.08
N VAL A 235 15.20 -4.64 -34.27
CA VAL A 235 15.99 -5.48 -35.19
C VAL A 235 15.23 -5.71 -36.49
#